data_AF-A0A940QAP4-F1
#
_entry.id   AF-A0A940QAP4-F1
#
_cell.length_a   1.000
_cell.length_b   1.000
_cell.length_c   1.000
_cell.angle_alpha   90.00
_cell.angle_beta   90.00
_cell.angle_gamma   90.00
#
_symmetry.space_group_name_H-M   'P 1'
#
loop_
_entity.id
_entity.type
_entity.pdbx_description
1 polymer ?
#
loop_
_entity_poly.entity_id
_entity_poly.type
_entity_poly.pdbx_seq_one_letter_code
_entity_poly.pdbx_strand_id
1 'polypeptide(L)'
;MAVSDTQLIAEYLNSLEKKLDILRGSYSENGGFEKMAADSAAEMNGGKYAAFISICDIETRASVLRGSGDSPEAAWDSACAAAREFVRKNGLMPAWVKSDITVKSEKVLFTQLEEFIAGSRNEFFRRGISFDEDMKTALIEGEINGTRTITYKEHKIELAKVNRRLSACGLKTLTCFPEEVRLFDCRSYFTDGGAAYPLYGSGNNCGRRIIERFDDQTALKVIGTSSQFLEMQVGLDGKFVYGYYPIFYKEIQGYNTLRHTSSIWSLICAYRLTKDKFTLNQIKKAIGFTVANTFKKYPDREGVTNTIYLAEPSSGEVKLGANAVAVIMLTEYMNAVGTDKYRTLCEELGNGILELFDKRDGSFFHVLNFPTLSPKDKFRTVYYDGEATFALCRLYGLTKDKKWLDAAALSADRFIRERYEKHRDHWVAYAMNELTMYLQEEKYLSFGLKNADVNLDRIYKQDTTYHTYLELLCVTFELYSRIVEQGLECSYLEQFRAQKFVETIYHRADYMLNGYGYPELVMYLRYPNTALGGFFVRHDGFRMRIDDIQHFCGAYYSFYRNYGKLEALRNSFSKE
;
A
#
# COMPACT_ATOMS: atom_id res chain seq x y z
N MET A 1 -0.44 27.67 -24.49
CA MET A 1 0.32 28.94 -24.56
C MET A 1 1.77 28.54 -24.77
N ALA A 2 2.36 28.90 -25.90
CA ALA A 2 3.79 28.67 -26.10
C ALA A 2 4.55 29.49 -25.06
N VAL A 3 5.41 28.83 -24.29
CA VAL A 3 6.33 29.51 -23.38
C VAL A 3 7.24 30.36 -24.26
N SER A 4 7.01 31.67 -24.32
CA SER A 4 7.74 32.61 -25.17
C SER A 4 9.10 33.02 -24.60
N ASP A 5 9.48 32.44 -23.47
CA ASP A 5 10.73 32.75 -22.78
C ASP A 5 11.83 31.76 -23.20
N THR A 6 12.73 32.24 -24.06
CA THR A 6 13.86 31.46 -24.59
C THR A 6 14.85 31.08 -23.48
N GLN A 7 14.97 31.91 -22.44
CA GLN A 7 15.83 31.64 -21.29
C GLN A 7 15.29 30.47 -20.46
N LEU A 8 13.98 30.47 -20.22
CA LEU A 8 13.30 29.40 -19.48
C LEU A 8 13.39 28.04 -20.21
N ILE A 9 13.24 28.03 -21.53
CA ILE A 9 13.41 26.80 -22.33
C ILE A 9 14.86 26.28 -22.23
N ALA A 10 15.85 27.17 -22.22
CA ALA A 10 17.24 26.78 -22.05
C ALA A 10 17.50 26.16 -20.66
N GLU A 11 16.89 26.71 -19.60
CA GLU A 11 16.96 26.13 -18.25
C GLU A 11 16.34 24.73 -18.20
N TYR A 12 15.19 24.53 -18.84
CA TYR A 12 14.54 23.21 -18.89
C TYR A 12 15.34 22.19 -19.68
N LEU A 13 15.97 22.60 -20.80
CA LEU A 13 16.88 21.75 -21.55
C LEU A 13 18.12 21.39 -20.74
N ASN A 14 18.74 22.35 -20.04
CA ASN A 14 19.87 22.07 -19.14
C ASN A 14 19.49 21.09 -18.03
N SER A 15 18.29 21.22 -17.47
CA SER A 15 17.73 20.29 -16.48
C SER A 15 17.52 18.88 -17.05
N LEU A 16 17.12 18.77 -18.32
CA LEU A 16 17.01 17.49 -19.03
C LEU A 16 18.39 16.88 -19.26
N GLU A 17 19.34 17.63 -19.83
CA GLU A 17 20.69 17.13 -20.14
C GLU A 17 21.36 16.56 -18.89
N LYS A 18 21.33 17.30 -17.77
CA LYS A 18 21.88 16.81 -16.50
C LYS A 18 21.29 15.45 -16.10
N LYS A 19 19.99 15.25 -16.29
CA LYS A 19 19.32 13.98 -15.96
C LYS A 19 19.66 12.87 -16.95
N LEU A 20 19.75 13.19 -18.25
CA LEU A 20 20.18 12.24 -19.27
C LEU A 20 21.64 11.79 -19.04
N ASP A 21 22.53 12.69 -18.62
CA ASP A 21 23.92 12.38 -18.29
C ASP A 21 24.01 11.45 -17.08
N ILE A 22 23.23 11.72 -16.01
CA ILE A 22 23.12 10.84 -14.85
C ILE A 22 22.69 9.42 -15.29
N LEU A 23 21.65 9.32 -16.11
CA LEU A 23 21.13 8.03 -16.58
C LEU A 23 22.14 7.32 -17.50
N ARG A 24 22.78 8.03 -18.44
CA ARG A 24 23.83 7.47 -19.31
C ARG A 24 25.00 6.94 -18.49
N GLY A 25 25.42 7.69 -17.46
CA GLY A 25 26.44 7.29 -16.51
C GLY A 25 26.12 5.95 -15.84
N SER A 26 24.87 5.71 -15.43
CA SER A 26 24.47 4.43 -14.83
C SER A 26 24.53 3.24 -15.79
N TYR A 27 24.31 3.47 -17.09
CA TYR A 27 24.54 2.43 -18.10
C TYR A 27 26.04 2.18 -18.29
N SER A 28 26.87 3.23 -18.29
CA SER A 28 28.34 3.11 -18.37
C SER A 28 28.95 2.36 -17.19
N GLU A 29 28.52 2.65 -15.96
CA GLU A 29 28.95 1.94 -14.74
C GLU A 29 28.62 0.45 -14.78
N ASN A 30 27.59 0.05 -15.55
CA ASN A 30 27.21 -1.34 -15.76
C ASN A 30 27.85 -1.95 -17.03
N GLY A 31 28.94 -1.38 -17.52
CA GLY A 31 29.71 -1.84 -18.68
C GLY A 31 29.29 -1.24 -20.03
N GLY A 32 28.40 -0.25 -20.03
CA GLY A 32 28.03 0.52 -21.22
C GLY A 32 27.08 -0.19 -22.19
N PHE A 33 26.76 0.50 -23.28
CA PHE A 33 25.82 0.02 -24.29
C PHE A 33 26.36 -1.16 -25.10
N GLU A 34 27.68 -1.26 -25.30
CA GLU A 34 28.31 -2.39 -25.99
C GLU A 34 28.12 -3.70 -25.23
N LYS A 35 28.42 -3.70 -23.92
CA LYS A 35 28.18 -4.87 -23.06
C LYS A 35 26.69 -5.20 -23.00
N MET A 36 25.82 -4.19 -22.89
CA MET A 36 24.38 -4.42 -22.93
C MET A 36 23.95 -5.12 -24.22
N ALA A 37 24.46 -4.68 -25.37
CA ALA A 37 24.14 -5.29 -26.66
C ALA A 37 24.60 -6.75 -26.71
N ALA A 38 25.81 -7.05 -26.22
CA ALA A 38 26.35 -8.40 -26.15
C ALA A 38 25.52 -9.30 -25.21
N ASP A 39 25.18 -8.81 -24.02
CA ASP A 39 24.44 -9.55 -22.99
C ASP A 39 22.99 -9.86 -23.41
N SER A 40 22.40 -9.01 -24.26
CA SER A 40 20.98 -9.11 -24.65
C SER A 40 20.73 -9.62 -26.06
N ALA A 41 21.76 -9.74 -26.92
CA ALA A 41 21.60 -10.09 -28.33
C ALA A 41 20.74 -11.34 -28.58
N ALA A 42 20.94 -12.40 -27.79
CA ALA A 42 20.15 -13.63 -27.90
C ALA A 42 18.70 -13.45 -27.41
N GLU A 43 18.52 -12.77 -26.27
CA GLU A 43 17.20 -12.52 -25.68
C GLU A 43 16.36 -11.50 -26.46
N MET A 44 16.97 -10.73 -27.38
CA MET A 44 16.26 -9.82 -28.28
C MET A 44 15.59 -10.52 -29.47
N ASN A 45 15.90 -11.80 -29.71
CA ASN A 45 15.26 -12.65 -30.73
C ASN A 45 15.11 -11.95 -32.09
N GLY A 46 16.23 -11.41 -32.59
CA GLY A 46 16.32 -10.71 -33.88
C GLY A 46 15.52 -9.40 -33.99
N GLY A 47 14.96 -8.89 -32.89
CA GLY A 47 14.24 -7.62 -32.84
C GLY A 47 15.17 -6.42 -32.76
N LYS A 48 14.67 -5.25 -33.22
CA LYS A 48 15.36 -3.97 -33.00
C LYS A 48 15.37 -3.61 -31.53
N TYR A 49 16.39 -2.86 -31.12
CA TYR A 49 16.40 -2.21 -29.82
C TYR A 49 15.48 -1.00 -29.82
N ALA A 50 14.83 -0.77 -28.69
CA ALA A 50 14.08 0.45 -28.42
C ALA A 50 14.51 1.05 -27.09
N ALA A 51 14.54 2.38 -27.05
CA ALA A 51 14.74 3.15 -25.83
C ALA A 51 13.59 4.14 -25.64
N PHE A 52 13.26 4.37 -24.38
CA PHE A 52 12.17 5.23 -23.96
C PHE A 52 12.68 6.21 -22.91
N ILE A 53 12.48 7.50 -23.13
CA ILE A 53 12.72 8.57 -22.15
C ILE A 53 11.36 9.09 -21.69
N SER A 54 10.98 8.75 -20.47
CA SER A 54 9.77 9.26 -19.85
C SER A 54 10.10 10.54 -19.08
N ILE A 55 9.44 11.65 -19.41
CA ILE A 55 9.62 12.96 -18.76
C ILE A 55 8.33 13.34 -18.05
N CYS A 56 8.44 13.72 -16.77
CA CYS A 56 7.32 14.14 -15.95
C CYS A 56 7.64 15.44 -15.21
N ASP A 57 6.66 16.33 -15.15
CA ASP A 57 6.69 17.62 -14.47
C ASP A 57 5.98 17.58 -13.11
N ILE A 58 5.83 16.38 -12.53
CA ILE A 58 5.08 16.04 -11.29
C ILE A 58 3.58 16.31 -11.30
N GLU A 59 3.12 17.29 -12.08
CA GLU A 59 1.72 17.70 -12.14
C GLU A 59 0.94 16.89 -13.17
N THR A 60 1.55 16.58 -14.31
CA THR A 60 0.91 15.88 -15.41
C THR A 60 1.55 14.53 -15.67
N ARG A 61 0.74 13.61 -16.19
CA ARG A 61 1.19 12.28 -16.62
C ARG A 61 2.41 12.41 -17.54
N ALA A 62 3.41 11.57 -17.29
CA ALA A 62 4.65 11.52 -18.05
C ALA A 62 4.41 11.41 -19.57
N SER A 63 5.17 12.20 -20.31
CA SER A 63 5.34 12.05 -21.75
C SER A 63 6.45 11.04 -22.01
N VAL A 64 6.19 10.03 -22.83
CA VAL A 64 7.15 8.97 -23.14
C VAL A 64 7.63 9.17 -24.57
N LEU A 65 8.91 9.50 -24.70
CA LEU A 65 9.60 9.74 -25.97
C LEU A 65 10.40 8.50 -26.33
N ARG A 66 10.49 8.18 -27.62
CA ARG A 66 10.94 6.86 -28.07
C ARG A 66 11.96 6.99 -29.19
N GLY A 67 12.89 6.04 -29.21
CA GLY A 67 13.81 5.82 -30.32
C GLY A 67 14.02 4.32 -30.52
N SER A 68 14.25 3.91 -31.76
CA SER A 68 14.64 2.54 -32.09
C SER A 68 15.88 2.52 -32.98
N GLY A 69 16.61 1.42 -32.94
CA GLY A 69 17.85 1.25 -33.67
C GLY A 69 18.38 -0.17 -33.61
N ASP A 70 19.48 -0.41 -34.33
CA ASP A 70 20.10 -1.74 -34.40
C ASP A 70 21.03 -2.03 -33.20
N SER A 71 21.24 -1.04 -32.33
CA SER A 71 21.97 -1.17 -31.06
C SER A 71 21.27 -0.41 -29.92
N PRO A 72 21.54 -0.76 -28.65
CA PRO A 72 21.06 -0.01 -27.50
C PRO A 72 21.44 1.48 -27.54
N GLU A 73 22.67 1.78 -27.98
CA GLU A 73 23.16 3.16 -28.08
C GLU A 73 22.41 3.96 -29.16
N ALA A 74 22.21 3.38 -30.34
CA ALA A 74 21.45 4.04 -31.41
C ALA A 74 20.00 4.33 -30.99
N ALA A 75 19.37 3.37 -30.30
CA ALA A 75 18.03 3.55 -29.75
C ALA A 75 18.01 4.65 -28.67
N TRP A 76 18.99 4.65 -27.76
CA TRP A 76 19.16 5.65 -26.70
C TRP A 76 19.32 7.07 -27.25
N ASP A 77 20.26 7.27 -28.18
CA ASP A 77 20.55 8.59 -28.74
C ASP A 77 19.34 9.13 -29.52
N SER A 78 18.63 8.26 -30.23
CA SER A 78 17.37 8.58 -30.91
C SER A 78 16.27 9.02 -29.93
N ALA A 79 16.09 8.29 -28.82
CA ALA A 79 15.12 8.65 -27.79
C ALA A 79 15.48 9.96 -27.07
N CYS A 80 16.78 10.21 -26.83
CA CYS A 80 17.28 11.47 -26.26
C CYS A 80 17.05 12.65 -27.20
N ALA A 81 17.25 12.48 -28.51
CA ALA A 81 16.93 13.51 -29.50
C ALA A 81 15.44 13.88 -29.47
N ALA A 82 14.56 12.88 -29.42
CA ALA A 82 13.12 13.10 -29.30
C ALA A 82 12.74 13.80 -27.98
N ALA A 83 13.38 13.44 -26.86
CA ALA A 83 13.21 14.09 -25.56
C ALA A 83 13.58 15.58 -25.59
N ARG A 84 14.72 15.93 -26.20
CA ARG A 84 15.17 17.31 -26.36
C ARG A 84 14.22 18.13 -27.23
N GLU A 85 13.76 17.58 -28.34
CA GLU A 85 12.77 18.23 -29.20
C GLU A 85 11.46 18.47 -28.45
N PHE A 86 10.99 17.48 -27.70
CA PHE A 86 9.78 17.58 -26.90
C PHE A 86 9.87 18.72 -25.87
N VAL A 87 10.94 18.78 -25.07
CA VAL A 87 11.12 19.85 -24.07
C VAL A 87 11.22 21.22 -24.74
N ARG A 88 11.97 21.32 -25.85
CA ARG A 88 12.10 22.58 -26.62
C ARG A 88 10.75 23.09 -27.13
N LYS A 89 9.90 22.19 -27.64
CA LYS A 89 8.60 22.54 -28.23
C LYS A 89 7.51 22.84 -27.19
N ASN A 90 7.50 22.10 -26.09
CA ASN A 90 6.40 22.13 -25.13
C ASN A 90 6.71 22.95 -23.87
N GLY A 91 7.98 23.29 -23.61
CA GLY A 91 8.36 24.07 -22.42
C GLY A 91 8.03 23.35 -21.10
N LEU A 92 8.20 22.02 -21.07
CA LEU A 92 7.91 21.19 -19.91
C LEU A 92 9.15 21.06 -19.03
N MET A 93 9.05 21.39 -17.74
CA MET A 93 10.13 21.22 -16.77
C MET A 93 10.33 19.73 -16.45
N PRO A 94 11.48 19.12 -16.80
CA PRO A 94 11.73 17.70 -16.56
C PRO A 94 12.09 17.46 -15.10
N ALA A 95 11.10 17.46 -14.21
CA ALA A 95 11.32 17.21 -12.78
C ALA A 95 11.78 15.77 -12.54
N TRP A 96 11.17 14.82 -13.23
CA TRP A 96 11.51 13.40 -13.18
C TRP A 96 11.77 12.85 -14.57
N VAL A 97 12.85 12.07 -14.71
CA VAL A 97 13.20 11.39 -15.95
C VAL A 97 13.46 9.91 -15.68
N LYS A 98 12.82 9.06 -16.47
CA LYS A 98 13.04 7.61 -16.45
C LYS A 98 13.51 7.15 -17.83
N SER A 99 14.52 6.31 -17.86
CA SER A 99 14.91 5.59 -19.05
C SER A 99 14.51 4.12 -18.99
N ASP A 100 14.09 3.59 -20.13
CA ASP A 100 13.87 2.16 -20.34
C ASP A 100 14.55 1.78 -21.65
N ILE A 101 15.44 0.77 -21.64
CA ILE A 101 16.04 0.21 -22.87
C ILE A 101 15.71 -1.27 -22.94
N THR A 102 15.21 -1.73 -24.08
CA THR A 102 14.87 -3.15 -24.28
C THR A 102 16.09 -4.04 -24.13
N VAL A 103 15.96 -5.09 -23.31
CA VAL A 103 17.01 -6.11 -23.12
C VAL A 103 16.51 -7.53 -23.37
N LYS A 104 15.20 -7.66 -23.59
CA LYS A 104 14.55 -8.91 -24.00
C LYS A 104 13.40 -8.55 -24.92
N SER A 105 13.27 -9.27 -26.03
CA SER A 105 12.14 -9.17 -26.93
C SER A 105 11.80 -10.55 -27.48
N GLU A 106 10.52 -10.87 -27.52
CA GLU A 106 10.04 -12.08 -28.17
C GLU A 106 8.85 -11.74 -29.05
N LYS A 107 8.75 -12.49 -30.15
CA LYS A 107 7.62 -12.42 -31.04
C LYS A 107 6.61 -13.48 -30.64
N VAL A 108 5.35 -13.07 -30.51
CA VAL A 108 4.24 -13.95 -30.14
C VAL A 108 3.04 -13.69 -31.05
N LEU A 109 2.22 -14.72 -31.26
CA LEU A 109 0.93 -14.53 -31.90
C LEU A 109 0.05 -13.60 -31.06
N PHE A 110 -0.79 -12.81 -31.70
CA PHE A 110 -1.71 -11.91 -31.00
C PHE A 110 -2.62 -12.67 -30.03
N THR A 111 -3.04 -13.88 -30.40
CA THR A 111 -3.85 -14.77 -29.53
C THR A 111 -3.10 -15.18 -28.27
N GLN A 112 -1.78 -15.40 -28.34
CA GLN A 112 -0.96 -15.72 -27.17
C GLN A 112 -0.81 -14.50 -26.24
N LEU A 113 -0.76 -13.28 -26.78
CA LEU A 113 -0.83 -12.07 -25.96
C LEU A 113 -2.14 -12.02 -25.16
N GLU A 114 -3.28 -12.33 -25.78
CA GLU A 114 -4.57 -12.37 -25.09
C GLU A 114 -4.59 -13.42 -23.98
N GLU A 115 -4.01 -14.60 -24.21
CA GLU A 115 -3.83 -15.64 -23.19
C GLU A 115 -2.97 -15.16 -22.00
N PHE A 116 -1.86 -14.46 -22.27
CA PHE A 116 -1.03 -13.89 -21.20
C PHE A 116 -1.75 -12.80 -20.40
N ILE A 117 -2.55 -11.97 -21.07
CA ILE A 117 -3.41 -10.98 -20.40
C ILE A 117 -4.46 -11.70 -19.53
N ALA A 118 -5.09 -12.75 -20.06
CA ALA A 118 -6.10 -13.54 -19.35
C ALA A 118 -5.55 -14.24 -18.11
N GLY A 119 -4.31 -14.75 -18.20
CA GLY A 119 -3.60 -15.37 -17.08
C GLY A 119 -3.07 -14.37 -16.04
N SER A 120 -3.03 -13.07 -16.36
CA SER A 120 -2.55 -12.04 -15.45
C SER A 120 -3.65 -11.54 -14.51
N ARG A 121 -3.26 -11.10 -13.30
CA ARG A 121 -4.18 -10.34 -12.45
C ARG A 121 -4.52 -9.00 -13.11
N ASN A 122 -5.66 -8.41 -12.71
CA ASN A 122 -6.01 -7.07 -13.17
C ASN A 122 -4.86 -6.09 -12.91
N GLU A 123 -4.49 -5.30 -13.92
CA GLU A 123 -3.39 -4.33 -13.87
C GLU A 123 -2.00 -4.95 -13.63
N PHE A 124 -1.79 -6.26 -13.83
CA PHE A 124 -0.51 -6.94 -13.64
C PHE A 124 0.16 -7.41 -14.94
N PHE A 125 -0.24 -6.93 -16.11
CA PHE A 125 0.58 -7.21 -17.30
C PHE A 125 1.91 -6.44 -17.19
N ARG A 126 3.01 -7.16 -16.93
CA ARG A 126 4.30 -6.58 -16.50
C ARG A 126 5.33 -6.41 -17.63
N ARG A 127 4.86 -6.27 -18.86
CA ARG A 127 5.71 -6.19 -20.05
C ARG A 127 5.26 -5.08 -20.99
N GLY A 128 6.18 -4.60 -21.82
CA GLY A 128 5.86 -3.74 -22.94
C GLY A 128 5.28 -4.53 -24.12
N ILE A 129 4.54 -3.84 -25.00
CA ILE A 129 3.94 -4.40 -26.22
C ILE A 129 4.30 -3.49 -27.39
N SER A 130 4.85 -4.04 -28.47
CA SER A 130 4.95 -3.38 -29.77
C SER A 130 4.05 -4.06 -30.79
N PHE A 131 3.36 -3.24 -31.58
CA PHE A 131 2.45 -3.69 -32.64
C PHE A 131 3.10 -3.61 -34.03
N ASP A 132 4.42 -3.42 -34.10
CA ASP A 132 5.24 -3.52 -35.29
C ASP A 132 6.67 -3.97 -34.96
N GLU A 133 7.36 -4.48 -35.99
CA GLU A 133 8.74 -4.99 -35.90
C GLU A 133 9.79 -3.88 -35.70
N ASP A 134 9.50 -2.65 -36.13
CA ASP A 134 10.42 -1.50 -36.02
C ASP A 134 10.36 -0.82 -34.64
N MET A 135 9.53 -1.33 -33.72
CA MET A 135 9.25 -0.76 -32.40
C MET A 135 8.66 0.66 -32.42
N LYS A 136 8.06 1.08 -33.55
CA LYS A 136 7.51 2.44 -33.73
C LYS A 136 6.20 2.66 -32.97
N THR A 137 5.47 1.60 -32.68
CA THR A 137 4.20 1.57 -31.93
C THR A 137 4.36 0.92 -30.55
N ALA A 138 5.59 0.83 -30.05
CA ALA A 138 5.89 0.23 -28.76
C ALA A 138 5.36 1.07 -27.59
N LEU A 139 4.69 0.40 -26.65
CA LEU A 139 4.22 0.96 -25.38
C LEU A 139 4.88 0.20 -24.23
N ILE A 140 5.47 0.92 -23.27
CA ILE A 140 6.07 0.31 -22.09
C ILE A 140 4.99 -0.07 -21.05
N GLU A 141 5.35 -0.97 -20.13
CA GLU A 141 4.49 -1.44 -19.04
C GLU A 141 3.80 -0.31 -18.28
N GLY A 142 4.55 0.76 -17.95
CA GLY A 142 4.04 1.89 -17.19
C GLY A 142 2.94 2.64 -17.93
N GLU A 143 3.03 2.75 -19.25
CA GLU A 143 2.00 3.37 -20.08
C GLU A 143 0.76 2.50 -20.19
N ILE A 144 0.95 1.21 -20.45
CA ILE A 144 -0.14 0.24 -20.63
C ILE A 144 -1.01 0.24 -19.38
N ASN A 145 -0.40 0.12 -18.20
CA ASN A 145 -1.09 0.07 -16.93
C ASN A 145 -1.58 1.45 -16.47
N GLY A 146 -0.76 2.49 -16.59
CA GLY A 146 -1.08 3.87 -16.18
C GLY A 146 -2.18 4.54 -17.01
N THR A 147 -2.57 3.92 -18.14
CA THR A 147 -3.67 4.39 -19.00
C THR A 147 -4.81 3.40 -19.18
N ARG A 148 -4.70 2.20 -18.60
CA ARG A 148 -5.60 1.04 -18.87
C ARG A 148 -5.81 0.84 -20.37
N THR A 149 -4.70 0.69 -21.10
CA THR A 149 -4.75 0.28 -22.51
C THR A 149 -5.38 -1.12 -22.63
N ILE A 150 -5.14 -1.98 -21.64
CA ILE A 150 -5.77 -3.31 -21.49
C ILE A 150 -7.03 -3.22 -20.61
N THR A 151 -8.09 -3.90 -21.03
CA THR A 151 -9.35 -4.04 -20.28
C THR A 151 -9.32 -5.35 -19.49
N TYR A 152 -8.62 -5.35 -18.36
CA TYR A 152 -8.36 -6.58 -17.59
C TYR A 152 -9.60 -7.33 -17.15
N LYS A 153 -10.67 -6.64 -16.73
CA LYS A 153 -11.91 -7.30 -16.28
C LYS A 153 -12.60 -8.13 -17.37
N GLU A 154 -12.35 -7.80 -18.63
CA GLU A 154 -12.85 -8.54 -19.78
C GLU A 154 -11.76 -9.40 -20.43
N HIS A 155 -10.53 -9.33 -19.92
CA HIS A 155 -9.34 -9.94 -20.51
C HIS A 155 -9.15 -9.58 -22.00
N LYS A 156 -9.42 -8.32 -22.35
CA LYS A 156 -9.40 -7.83 -23.74
C LYS A 156 -8.41 -6.71 -23.96
N ILE A 157 -7.85 -6.69 -25.17
CA ILE A 157 -7.16 -5.53 -25.72
C ILE A 157 -7.99 -4.98 -26.89
N GLU A 158 -8.30 -3.69 -26.84
CA GLU A 158 -9.21 -3.05 -27.79
C GLU A 158 -8.46 -2.07 -28.67
N LEU A 159 -8.62 -2.20 -29.99
CA LEU A 159 -7.95 -1.36 -30.97
C LEU A 159 -8.19 0.14 -30.69
N ALA A 160 -9.41 0.50 -30.28
CA ALA A 160 -9.78 1.87 -29.93
C ALA A 160 -8.97 2.42 -28.73
N LYS A 161 -8.68 1.59 -27.71
CA LYS A 161 -7.90 2.00 -26.53
C LYS A 161 -6.41 2.10 -26.87
N VAL A 162 -5.89 1.13 -27.62
CA VAL A 162 -4.52 1.17 -28.14
C VAL A 162 -4.31 2.40 -29.01
N ASN A 163 -5.18 2.64 -30.00
CA ASN A 163 -5.08 3.81 -30.88
C ASN A 163 -5.25 5.13 -30.15
N ARG A 164 -6.11 5.20 -29.11
CA ARG A 164 -6.19 6.37 -28.24
C ARG A 164 -4.85 6.65 -27.57
N ARG A 165 -4.16 5.61 -27.06
CA ARG A 165 -2.84 5.79 -26.44
C ARG A 165 -1.77 6.15 -27.48
N LEU A 166 -1.70 5.44 -28.60
CA LEU A 166 -0.76 5.72 -29.69
C LEU A 166 -0.89 7.16 -30.18
N SER A 167 -2.11 7.61 -30.46
CA SER A 167 -2.39 8.98 -30.90
C SER A 167 -2.01 10.02 -29.82
N ALA A 168 -2.30 9.76 -28.54
CA ALA A 168 -1.88 10.63 -27.45
C ALA A 168 -0.36 10.73 -27.29
N CYS A 169 0.39 9.73 -27.77
CA CYS A 169 1.86 9.73 -27.85
C CYS A 169 2.39 10.34 -29.16
N GLY A 170 1.53 10.79 -30.08
CA GLY A 170 1.93 11.27 -31.40
C GLY A 170 2.37 10.16 -32.37
N LEU A 171 2.01 8.90 -32.10
CA LEU A 171 2.37 7.73 -32.91
C LEU A 171 1.28 7.41 -33.94
N LYS A 172 1.69 6.71 -35.01
CA LYS A 172 0.77 6.20 -36.03
C LYS A 172 -0.21 5.21 -35.40
N THR A 173 -1.50 5.41 -35.65
CA THR A 173 -2.55 4.48 -35.23
C THR A 173 -2.62 3.25 -36.13
N LEU A 174 -3.11 2.16 -35.58
CA LEU A 174 -3.29 0.88 -36.25
C LEU A 174 -4.66 0.82 -36.95
N THR A 175 -4.72 0.22 -38.14
CA THR A 175 -5.99 -0.07 -38.85
C THR A 175 -6.65 -1.33 -38.33
N CYS A 176 -5.84 -2.34 -38.01
CA CYS A 176 -6.20 -3.58 -37.34
C CYS A 176 -5.01 -4.04 -36.49
N PHE A 177 -5.23 -5.00 -35.61
CA PHE A 177 -4.12 -5.64 -34.91
C PHE A 177 -3.29 -6.49 -35.89
N PRO A 178 -1.95 -6.53 -35.73
CA PRO A 178 -1.11 -7.45 -36.48
C PRO A 178 -1.34 -8.90 -36.03
N GLU A 179 -0.95 -9.86 -36.87
CA GLU A 179 -0.98 -11.30 -36.52
C GLU A 179 0.00 -11.62 -35.38
N GLU A 180 1.15 -10.96 -35.40
CA GLU A 180 2.21 -11.10 -34.40
C GLU A 180 2.52 -9.76 -33.74
N VAL A 181 2.83 -9.80 -32.45
CA VAL A 181 3.28 -8.66 -31.66
C VAL A 181 4.61 -8.98 -31.00
N ARG A 182 5.34 -7.94 -30.61
CA ARG A 182 6.53 -8.12 -29.77
C ARG A 182 6.24 -7.79 -28.33
N LEU A 183 6.54 -8.72 -27.43
CA LEU A 183 6.59 -8.47 -26.00
C LEU A 183 8.04 -8.19 -25.61
N PHE A 184 8.23 -7.25 -24.68
CA PHE A 184 9.58 -6.85 -24.30
C PHE A 184 9.70 -6.42 -22.85
N ASP A 185 10.91 -6.63 -22.32
CA ASP A 185 11.33 -6.21 -20.99
C ASP A 185 12.50 -5.22 -21.11
N CYS A 186 12.65 -4.36 -20.12
CA CYS A 186 13.61 -3.25 -20.17
C CYS A 186 14.60 -3.30 -19.01
N ARG A 187 15.82 -2.82 -19.27
CA ARG A 187 16.72 -2.33 -18.22
C ARG A 187 16.49 -0.84 -18.04
N SER A 188 16.16 -0.45 -16.82
CA SER A 188 15.58 0.87 -16.56
C SER A 188 16.24 1.57 -15.38
N TYR A 189 16.33 2.89 -15.49
CA TYR A 189 16.85 3.77 -14.44
C TYR A 189 15.93 4.99 -14.31
N PHE A 190 15.81 5.51 -13.09
CA PHE A 190 15.05 6.71 -12.78
C PHE A 190 15.95 7.77 -12.15
N THR A 191 15.70 9.06 -12.40
CA THR A 191 16.33 10.15 -11.67
C THR A 191 15.39 11.35 -11.49
N ASP A 192 15.49 11.98 -10.32
CA ASP A 192 14.93 13.31 -10.02
C ASP A 192 15.97 14.44 -10.24
N GLY A 193 17.17 14.10 -10.73
CA GLY A 193 18.30 15.01 -10.91
C GLY A 193 19.29 15.05 -9.75
N GLY A 194 19.03 14.29 -8.67
CA GLY A 194 19.97 14.07 -7.57
C GLY A 194 20.83 12.81 -7.78
N ALA A 195 20.18 11.65 -7.90
CA ALA A 195 20.84 10.36 -8.11
C ALA A 195 20.11 9.51 -9.16
N ALA A 196 20.78 8.49 -9.68
CA ALA A 196 20.17 7.45 -10.49
C ALA A 196 19.70 6.28 -9.62
N TYR A 197 18.50 5.79 -9.88
CA TYR A 197 17.90 4.65 -9.20
C TYR A 197 17.71 3.52 -10.20
N PRO A 198 18.44 2.39 -10.07
CA PRO A 198 18.20 1.21 -10.89
C PRO A 198 16.84 0.62 -10.56
N LEU A 199 16.12 0.14 -11.58
CA LEU A 199 14.78 -0.43 -11.43
C LEU A 199 14.78 -1.93 -11.77
N TYR A 200 13.88 -2.68 -11.13
CA TYR A 200 13.64 -4.07 -11.52
C TYR A 200 13.07 -4.12 -12.95
N GLY A 201 13.67 -4.95 -13.82
CA GLY A 201 13.29 -5.03 -15.23
C GLY A 201 12.14 -6.01 -15.54
N SER A 202 11.79 -6.91 -14.61
CA SER A 202 10.77 -7.93 -14.84
C SER A 202 10.12 -8.42 -13.54
N GLY A 203 9.11 -9.29 -13.68
CA GLY A 203 8.36 -9.88 -12.56
C GLY A 203 7.49 -8.87 -11.80
N ASN A 204 7.02 -9.26 -10.60
CA ASN A 204 6.09 -8.43 -9.84
C ASN A 204 6.71 -7.14 -9.29
N ASN A 205 8.04 -7.08 -9.21
CA ASN A 205 8.78 -5.89 -8.81
C ASN A 205 9.02 -4.90 -9.98
N CYS A 206 8.69 -5.28 -11.22
CA CYS A 206 8.97 -4.50 -12.43
C CYS A 206 8.57 -3.02 -12.26
N GLY A 207 9.51 -2.14 -12.59
CA GLY A 207 9.35 -0.69 -12.52
C GLY A 207 9.55 -0.05 -11.14
N ARG A 208 9.75 -0.84 -10.07
CA ARG A 208 10.15 -0.34 -8.75
C ARG A 208 11.67 -0.19 -8.67
N ARG A 209 12.16 0.83 -7.96
CA ARG A 209 13.59 0.92 -7.62
C ARG A 209 14.09 -0.30 -6.84
N ILE A 210 15.31 -0.72 -7.15
CA ILE A 210 16.05 -1.72 -6.40
C ILE A 210 16.60 -1.05 -5.14
N ILE A 211 16.26 -1.61 -3.98
CA ILE A 211 16.89 -1.26 -2.71
C ILE A 211 17.74 -2.45 -2.27
N GLU A 212 18.92 -2.17 -1.72
CA GLU A 212 19.82 -3.22 -1.24
C GLU A 212 19.22 -3.97 -0.04
N ARG A 213 18.59 -3.21 0.86
CA ARG A 213 18.00 -3.73 2.09
C ARG A 213 16.80 -2.90 2.52
N PHE A 214 15.78 -3.58 3.04
CA PHE A 214 14.71 -2.95 3.80
C PHE A 214 15.11 -2.88 5.29
N ASP A 215 15.44 -1.70 5.78
CA ASP A 215 15.86 -1.42 7.16
C ASP A 215 14.91 -0.43 7.87
N ASP A 216 15.25 -0.06 9.11
CA ASP A 216 14.49 0.92 9.90
C ASP A 216 14.48 2.30 9.25
N GLN A 217 15.57 2.74 8.61
CA GLN A 217 15.63 4.02 7.92
C GLN A 217 14.68 4.07 6.72
N THR A 218 14.62 2.97 5.95
CA THR A 218 13.68 2.79 4.85
C THR A 218 12.24 2.80 5.38
N ALA A 219 11.96 2.06 6.46
CA ALA A 219 10.65 2.05 7.10
C ALA A 219 10.23 3.46 7.58
N LEU A 220 11.13 4.19 8.25
CA LEU A 220 10.88 5.54 8.74
C LEU A 220 10.58 6.52 7.61
N LYS A 221 11.33 6.44 6.51
CA LYS A 221 11.09 7.26 5.31
C LYS A 221 9.70 7.00 4.75
N VAL A 222 9.33 5.74 4.57
CA VAL A 222 8.01 5.33 4.03
C VAL A 222 6.89 5.83 4.96
N ILE A 223 7.01 5.64 6.27
CA ILE A 223 6.04 6.15 7.25
C ILE A 223 5.90 7.67 7.13
N GLY A 224 7.01 8.40 7.05
CA GLY A 224 7.01 9.86 6.94
C GLY A 224 6.26 10.36 5.72
N THR A 225 6.57 9.83 4.53
CA THR A 225 5.90 10.25 3.28
C THR A 225 4.43 9.80 3.20
N SER A 226 4.10 8.63 3.73
CA SER A 226 2.72 8.12 3.70
C SER A 226 1.82 8.78 4.73
N SER A 227 2.36 9.20 5.88
CA SER A 227 1.63 10.03 6.83
C SER A 227 1.38 11.43 6.28
N GLN A 228 2.37 12.06 5.64
CA GLN A 228 2.18 13.31 4.90
C GLN A 228 1.08 13.18 3.84
N PHE A 229 1.06 12.09 3.06
CA PHE A 229 -0.02 11.82 2.12
C PHE A 229 -1.40 11.82 2.82
N LEU A 230 -1.54 11.10 3.95
CA LEU A 230 -2.79 10.99 4.69
C LEU A 230 -3.23 12.31 5.32
N GLU A 231 -2.29 13.08 5.88
CA GLU A 231 -2.55 14.40 6.47
C GLU A 231 -3.16 15.37 5.46
N MET A 232 -2.67 15.31 4.22
CA MET A 232 -3.17 16.11 3.10
C MET A 232 -4.55 15.68 2.62
N GLN A 233 -5.05 14.50 3.02
CA GLN A 233 -6.43 14.09 2.76
C GLN A 233 -7.43 14.67 3.77
N VAL A 234 -6.99 15.20 4.92
CA VAL A 234 -7.91 15.71 5.96
C VAL A 234 -8.41 17.11 5.57
N GLY A 235 -9.71 17.20 5.32
CA GLY A 235 -10.41 18.45 5.01
C GLY A 235 -10.54 19.40 6.20
N LEU A 236 -11.05 20.60 5.95
CA LEU A 236 -11.23 21.63 6.99
C LEU A 236 -12.22 21.22 8.08
N ASP A 237 -13.22 20.40 7.74
CA ASP A 237 -14.21 19.83 8.65
C ASP A 237 -13.70 18.58 9.40
N GLY A 238 -12.44 18.19 9.17
CA GLY A 238 -11.84 16.98 9.72
C GLY A 238 -12.16 15.71 8.94
N LYS A 239 -13.07 15.75 7.95
CA LYS A 239 -13.37 14.59 7.11
C LYS A 239 -12.22 14.34 6.14
N PHE A 240 -11.76 13.09 6.05
CA PHE A 240 -10.83 12.70 4.99
C PHE A 240 -11.52 12.75 3.61
N VAL A 241 -10.79 13.16 2.58
CA VAL A 241 -11.03 12.69 1.22
C VAL A 241 -10.82 11.18 1.21
N TYR A 242 -11.84 10.42 0.81
CA TYR A 242 -11.86 8.98 1.06
C TYR A 242 -10.84 8.19 0.22
N GLY A 243 -10.62 8.64 -1.01
CA GLY A 243 -9.64 8.05 -1.90
C GLY A 243 -9.94 8.25 -3.39
N TYR A 244 -9.04 7.74 -4.22
CA TYR A 244 -9.08 7.91 -5.67
C TYR A 244 -8.69 6.64 -6.42
N TYR A 245 -9.17 6.52 -7.66
CA TYR A 245 -8.57 5.70 -8.71
C TYR A 245 -7.63 6.57 -9.54
N PRO A 246 -6.31 6.54 -9.29
CA PRO A 246 -5.37 7.57 -9.74
C PRO A 246 -5.04 7.48 -11.24
N ILE A 247 -5.32 6.36 -11.90
CA ILE A 247 -5.19 6.21 -13.35
C ILE A 247 -6.02 7.28 -14.09
N PHE A 248 -7.22 7.59 -13.62
CA PHE A 248 -8.08 8.63 -14.21
C PHE A 248 -8.41 9.75 -13.24
N TYR A 249 -7.81 9.73 -12.04
CA TYR A 249 -8.12 10.62 -10.93
C TYR A 249 -9.62 10.68 -10.60
N LYS A 250 -10.24 9.50 -10.50
CA LYS A 250 -11.67 9.38 -10.17
C LYS A 250 -11.82 9.19 -8.66
N GLU A 251 -12.55 10.08 -8.00
CA GLU A 251 -12.86 9.96 -6.57
C GLU A 251 -13.71 8.71 -6.28
N ILE A 252 -13.38 8.05 -5.16
CA ILE A 252 -14.12 6.89 -4.66
C ILE A 252 -15.37 7.36 -3.93
N GLN A 253 -16.52 6.83 -4.33
CA GLN A 253 -17.83 7.10 -3.72
C GLN A 253 -18.10 6.18 -2.53
N GLY A 254 -18.95 6.63 -1.60
CA GLY A 254 -19.36 5.86 -0.43
C GLY A 254 -18.36 5.96 0.71
N TYR A 255 -18.63 6.85 1.68
CA TYR A 255 -17.79 7.05 2.84
C TYR A 255 -17.91 5.91 3.85
N ASN A 256 -16.85 5.69 4.64
CA ASN A 256 -16.87 4.73 5.73
C ASN A 256 -16.18 5.31 6.98
N THR A 257 -16.97 5.62 8.01
CA THR A 257 -16.54 6.21 9.28
C THR A 257 -15.63 5.27 10.07
N LEU A 258 -15.76 3.94 9.92
CA LEU A 258 -14.81 2.99 10.51
C LEU A 258 -13.41 3.21 9.89
N ARG A 259 -13.34 3.33 8.56
CA ARG A 259 -12.07 3.56 7.83
C ARG A 259 -11.49 4.95 8.08
N HIS A 260 -12.34 5.97 8.25
CA HIS A 260 -11.92 7.28 8.76
C HIS A 260 -11.19 7.10 10.10
N THR A 261 -11.83 6.40 11.04
CA THR A 261 -11.35 6.25 12.41
C THR A 261 -10.04 5.44 12.47
N SER A 262 -9.93 4.36 11.69
CA SER A 262 -8.67 3.61 11.61
C SER A 262 -7.54 4.47 11.01
N SER A 263 -7.84 5.32 10.03
CA SER A 263 -6.81 6.17 9.37
C SER A 263 -6.22 7.22 10.33
N ILE A 264 -7.01 7.71 11.29
CA ILE A 264 -6.51 8.55 12.38
C ILE A 264 -5.46 7.80 13.21
N TRP A 265 -5.69 6.52 13.49
CA TRP A 265 -4.74 5.71 14.26
C TRP A 265 -3.36 5.64 13.60
N SER A 266 -3.29 5.51 12.28
CA SER A 266 -2.00 5.55 11.56
C SER A 266 -1.31 6.91 11.64
N LEU A 267 -2.06 8.01 11.63
CA LEU A 267 -1.49 9.34 11.89
C LEU A 267 -0.95 9.46 13.33
N ILE A 268 -1.63 8.86 14.31
CA ILE A 268 -1.14 8.81 15.70
C ILE A 268 0.18 8.04 15.77
N CYS A 269 0.30 6.91 15.08
CA CYS A 269 1.56 6.16 14.97
C CYS A 269 2.69 7.01 14.38
N ALA A 270 2.44 7.75 13.30
CA ALA A 270 3.43 8.67 12.74
C ALA A 270 3.80 9.79 13.72
N TYR A 271 2.81 10.42 14.37
CA TYR A 271 3.04 11.45 15.38
C TYR A 271 3.88 10.96 16.56
N ARG A 272 3.75 9.68 16.97
CA ARG A 272 4.61 9.11 18.02
C ARG A 272 6.09 9.17 17.67
N LEU A 273 6.43 9.02 16.39
CA LEU A 273 7.80 9.06 15.88
C LEU A 273 8.28 10.49 15.63
N THR A 274 7.46 11.32 14.99
CA THR A 274 7.88 12.63 14.48
C THR A 274 7.65 13.78 15.46
N LYS A 275 6.65 13.64 16.34
CA LYS A 275 6.12 14.72 17.18
C LYS A 275 5.69 15.96 16.39
N ASP A 276 5.35 15.79 15.12
CA ASP A 276 5.01 16.89 14.23
C ASP A 276 3.69 17.57 14.62
N LYS A 277 3.71 18.91 14.64
CA LYS A 277 2.56 19.73 15.07
C LYS A 277 1.44 19.76 14.03
N PHE A 278 1.79 19.71 12.75
CA PHE A 278 0.81 19.69 11.68
C PHE A 278 0.06 18.36 11.68
N THR A 279 0.77 17.22 11.78
CA THR A 279 0.16 15.89 11.98
C THR A 279 -0.80 15.90 13.16
N LEU A 280 -0.38 16.41 14.33
CA LEU A 280 -1.23 16.47 15.52
C LEU A 280 -2.51 17.31 15.30
N ASN A 281 -2.40 18.42 14.56
CA ASN A 281 -3.54 19.24 14.22
C ASN A 281 -4.54 18.50 13.31
N GLN A 282 -4.05 17.78 12.31
CA GLN A 282 -4.89 16.97 11.42
C GLN A 282 -5.58 15.83 12.18
N ILE A 283 -4.86 15.15 13.10
CA ILE A 283 -5.43 14.16 14.02
C ILE A 283 -6.60 14.75 14.82
N LYS A 284 -6.40 15.93 15.45
CA LYS A 284 -7.43 16.56 16.29
C LYS A 284 -8.69 16.91 15.49
N LYS A 285 -8.54 17.43 14.26
CA LYS A 285 -9.68 17.72 13.37
C LYS A 285 -10.44 16.46 13.02
N ALA A 286 -9.72 15.41 12.59
CA ALA A 286 -10.34 14.14 12.22
C ALA A 286 -11.05 13.46 13.41
N ILE A 287 -10.45 13.48 14.61
CA ILE A 287 -11.15 13.04 15.83
C ILE A 287 -12.42 13.85 16.06
N GLY A 288 -12.38 15.17 15.85
CA GLY A 288 -13.56 16.03 15.91
C GLY A 288 -14.69 15.55 15.01
N PHE A 289 -14.37 15.17 13.77
CA PHE A 289 -15.34 14.57 12.85
C PHE A 289 -15.89 13.24 13.37
N THR A 290 -15.05 12.31 13.85
CA THR A 290 -15.51 11.03 14.43
C THR A 290 -16.45 11.27 15.62
N VAL A 291 -16.08 12.16 16.55
CA VAL A 291 -16.89 12.46 17.75
C VAL A 291 -18.24 13.08 17.38
N ALA A 292 -18.27 13.97 16.40
CA ALA A 292 -19.51 14.59 15.92
C ALA A 292 -20.49 13.59 15.29
N ASN A 293 -20.01 12.42 14.84
CA ASN A 293 -20.83 11.34 14.27
C ASN A 293 -21.20 10.25 15.29
N THR A 294 -21.00 10.51 16.58
CA THR A 294 -21.46 9.61 17.63
C THR A 294 -22.94 9.81 17.94
N PHE A 295 -23.62 8.74 18.34
CA PHE A 295 -25.02 8.72 18.70
C PHE A 295 -25.20 8.18 20.12
N LYS A 296 -25.71 9.04 21.00
CA LYS A 296 -26.11 8.66 22.37
C LYS A 296 -27.45 7.94 22.34
N LYS A 297 -27.49 6.73 22.88
CA LYS A 297 -28.72 5.92 22.93
C LYS A 297 -29.78 6.53 23.86
N TYR A 298 -29.34 7.09 24.99
CA TYR A 298 -30.21 7.71 25.99
C TYR A 298 -29.73 9.13 26.34
N PRO A 299 -30.58 9.98 26.95
CA PRO A 299 -30.13 11.20 27.61
C PRO A 299 -29.20 10.91 28.79
N ASP A 300 -28.29 11.84 29.09
CA ASP A 300 -27.36 11.71 30.21
C ASP A 300 -28.10 11.65 31.55
N ARG A 301 -27.65 10.76 32.44
CA ARG A 301 -28.17 10.61 33.80
C ARG A 301 -27.01 10.67 34.80
N GLU A 302 -27.21 11.39 35.90
CA GLU A 302 -26.18 11.56 36.92
C GLU A 302 -25.73 10.19 37.48
N GLY A 303 -24.42 9.97 37.54
CA GLY A 303 -23.82 8.73 38.02
C GLY A 303 -23.92 7.51 37.08
N VAL A 304 -24.49 7.64 35.88
CA VAL A 304 -24.64 6.54 34.93
C VAL A 304 -23.90 6.84 33.62
N THR A 305 -22.89 6.03 33.31
CA THR A 305 -22.21 6.06 32.01
C THR A 305 -23.14 5.56 30.91
N ASN A 306 -23.29 6.34 29.84
CA ASN A 306 -24.24 6.07 28.76
C ASN A 306 -23.79 4.93 27.82
N THR A 307 -24.64 4.56 26.87
CA THR A 307 -24.29 3.74 25.70
C THR A 307 -24.20 4.64 24.47
N ILE A 308 -23.04 4.64 23.80
CA ILE A 308 -22.80 5.39 22.57
C ILE A 308 -22.44 4.47 21.42
N TYR A 309 -22.90 4.84 20.22
CA TYR A 309 -22.48 4.22 18.96
C TYR A 309 -21.81 5.23 18.05
N LEU A 310 -20.81 4.78 17.30
CA LEU A 310 -20.34 5.51 16.14
C LEU A 310 -21.29 5.22 14.98
N ALA A 311 -22.06 6.24 14.57
CA ALA A 311 -23.03 6.11 13.51
C ALA A 311 -22.38 6.39 12.15
N GLU A 312 -22.89 5.73 11.11
CA GLU A 312 -22.63 6.08 9.74
C GLU A 312 -23.94 6.53 9.06
N PRO A 313 -24.27 7.83 9.12
CA PRO A 313 -25.52 8.34 8.55
C PRO A 313 -25.68 8.03 7.07
N SER A 314 -24.59 8.04 6.29
CA SER A 314 -24.63 7.80 4.84
C SER A 314 -25.05 6.38 4.47
N SER A 315 -24.82 5.38 5.32
CA SER A 315 -25.29 4.01 5.10
C SER A 315 -26.48 3.61 5.99
N GLY A 316 -26.90 4.47 6.93
CA GLY A 316 -27.94 4.14 7.89
C GLY A 316 -27.55 2.95 8.79
N GLU A 317 -26.27 2.85 9.18
CA GLU A 317 -25.77 1.72 9.97
C GLU A 317 -24.98 2.17 11.19
N VAL A 318 -25.04 1.34 12.24
CA VAL A 318 -24.06 1.28 13.33
C VAL A 318 -23.35 -0.06 13.21
N LYS A 319 -22.01 -0.04 13.19
CA LYS A 319 -21.17 -1.23 13.00
C LYS A 319 -20.35 -1.47 14.28
N LEU A 320 -20.32 -2.71 14.76
CA LEU A 320 -19.51 -3.12 15.91
C LEU A 320 -18.05 -2.65 15.79
N GLY A 321 -17.44 -2.92 14.63
CA GLY A 321 -16.07 -2.51 14.34
C GLY A 321 -15.84 -1.00 14.40
N ALA A 322 -16.85 -0.18 14.11
CA ALA A 322 -16.72 1.27 14.18
C ALA A 322 -16.58 1.75 15.63
N ASN A 323 -17.38 1.21 16.56
CA ASN A 323 -17.22 1.47 18.00
C ASN A 323 -15.84 1.00 18.49
N ALA A 324 -15.46 -0.22 18.11
CA ALA A 324 -14.22 -0.84 18.54
C ALA A 324 -12.98 -0.04 18.10
N VAL A 325 -12.89 0.28 16.82
CA VAL A 325 -11.77 1.07 16.27
C VAL A 325 -11.75 2.49 16.84
N ALA A 326 -12.91 3.08 17.18
CA ALA A 326 -12.95 4.38 17.87
C ALA A 326 -12.35 4.32 19.28
N VAL A 327 -12.67 3.27 20.06
CA VAL A 327 -12.04 3.04 21.36
C VAL A 327 -10.53 2.87 21.22
N ILE A 328 -10.08 2.05 20.27
CA ILE A 328 -8.64 1.82 20.01
C ILE A 328 -7.96 3.15 19.65
N MET A 329 -8.48 3.88 18.66
CA MET A 329 -7.93 5.16 18.21
C MET A 329 -7.87 6.20 19.34
N LEU A 330 -8.94 6.35 20.13
CA LEU A 330 -8.99 7.35 21.20
C LEU A 330 -8.04 7.00 22.36
N THR A 331 -7.92 5.73 22.73
CA THR A 331 -6.96 5.29 23.75
C THR A 331 -5.51 5.51 23.29
N GLU A 332 -5.21 5.25 22.02
CA GLU A 332 -3.91 5.53 21.42
C GLU A 332 -3.61 7.03 21.36
N TYR A 333 -4.58 7.87 20.99
CA TYR A 333 -4.44 9.32 21.01
C TYR A 333 -4.13 9.83 22.42
N MET A 334 -4.94 9.41 23.40
CA MET A 334 -4.80 9.80 24.80
C MET A 334 -3.41 9.44 25.34
N ASN A 335 -2.92 8.24 25.03
CA ASN A 335 -1.56 7.81 25.40
C ASN A 335 -0.47 8.60 24.65
N ALA A 336 -0.62 8.85 23.36
CA ALA A 336 0.40 9.56 22.57
C ALA A 336 0.55 11.04 22.96
N VAL A 337 -0.53 11.67 23.43
CA VAL A 337 -0.58 13.11 23.78
C VAL A 337 -0.49 13.35 25.29
N GLY A 338 -0.75 12.33 26.13
CA GLY A 338 -0.76 12.48 27.58
C GLY A 338 -1.99 13.22 28.09
N THR A 339 -3.18 12.79 27.68
CA THR A 339 -4.48 13.38 28.08
C THR A 339 -5.52 12.30 28.35
N ASP A 340 -6.54 12.60 29.13
CA ASP A 340 -7.69 11.74 29.44
C ASP A 340 -9.01 12.27 28.85
N LYS A 341 -8.94 13.28 27.98
CA LYS A 341 -10.10 14.02 27.43
C LYS A 341 -11.26 13.12 26.95
N TYR A 342 -10.94 11.96 26.37
CA TYR A 342 -11.91 11.07 25.75
C TYR A 342 -12.22 9.83 26.60
N ARG A 343 -11.78 9.77 27.86
CA ARG A 343 -11.95 8.62 28.74
C ARG A 343 -13.42 8.20 28.88
N THR A 344 -14.31 9.15 29.19
CA THR A 344 -15.76 8.89 29.29
C THR A 344 -16.33 8.37 27.98
N LEU A 345 -15.99 9.00 26.85
CA LEU A 345 -16.46 8.56 25.54
C LEU A 345 -16.00 7.13 25.20
N CYS A 346 -14.77 6.75 25.56
CA CYS A 346 -14.30 5.38 25.41
C CYS A 346 -15.15 4.39 26.22
N GLU A 347 -15.48 4.71 27.48
CA GLU A 347 -16.34 3.87 28.31
C GLU A 347 -17.76 3.73 27.72
N GLU A 348 -18.32 4.83 27.20
CA GLU A 348 -19.66 4.84 26.58
C GLU A 348 -19.71 4.06 25.26
N LEU A 349 -18.68 4.17 24.42
CA LEU A 349 -18.52 3.36 23.22
C LEU A 349 -18.32 1.87 23.55
N GLY A 350 -17.56 1.59 24.62
CA GLY A 350 -17.37 0.27 25.19
C GLY A 350 -18.66 -0.38 25.66
N ASN A 351 -19.54 0.39 26.32
CA ASN A 351 -20.88 -0.06 26.67
C ASN A 351 -21.68 -0.44 25.41
N GLY A 352 -21.53 0.31 24.32
CA GLY A 352 -22.10 -0.03 23.00
C GLY A 352 -21.58 -1.36 22.44
N ILE A 353 -20.30 -1.69 22.64
CA ILE A 353 -19.72 -3.00 22.28
C ILE A 353 -20.35 -4.11 23.13
N LEU A 354 -20.47 -3.90 24.45
CA LEU A 354 -21.03 -4.91 25.36
C LEU A 354 -22.52 -5.18 25.13
N GLU A 355 -23.30 -4.19 24.66
CA GLU A 355 -24.69 -4.45 24.26
C GLU A 355 -24.79 -5.40 23.06
N LEU A 356 -23.75 -5.45 22.23
CA LEU A 356 -23.67 -6.35 21.08
C LEU A 356 -23.00 -7.69 21.42
N PHE A 357 -22.55 -7.89 22.66
CA PHE A 357 -21.81 -9.08 23.10
C PHE A 357 -22.72 -10.15 23.71
N ASP A 358 -22.59 -11.39 23.24
CA ASP A 358 -23.31 -12.54 23.79
C ASP A 358 -22.45 -13.28 24.83
N LYS A 359 -22.77 -13.06 26.11
CA LYS A 359 -22.07 -13.69 27.24
C LYS A 359 -22.22 -15.21 27.32
N ARG A 360 -23.10 -15.82 26.52
CA ARG A 360 -23.28 -17.29 26.53
C ARG A 360 -22.18 -18.01 25.77
N ASP A 361 -21.64 -17.38 24.72
CA ASP A 361 -20.73 -18.06 23.79
C ASP A 361 -19.56 -17.20 23.28
N GLY A 362 -19.44 -15.95 23.76
CA GLY A 362 -18.36 -15.02 23.41
C GLY A 362 -18.48 -14.41 22.01
N SER A 363 -19.63 -14.52 21.35
CA SER A 363 -19.87 -13.91 20.03
C SER A 363 -20.35 -12.46 20.12
N PHE A 364 -20.31 -11.76 18.99
CA PHE A 364 -20.89 -10.43 18.86
C PHE A 364 -21.98 -10.37 17.78
N PHE A 365 -22.86 -9.38 17.88
CA PHE A 365 -23.77 -8.95 16.84
C PHE A 365 -23.17 -7.77 16.07
N HIS A 366 -23.14 -7.83 14.74
CA HIS A 366 -22.22 -6.97 13.98
C HIS A 366 -22.80 -5.62 13.56
N VAL A 367 -24.08 -5.56 13.17
CA VAL A 367 -24.64 -4.34 12.55
C VAL A 367 -26.06 -4.06 12.99
N LEU A 368 -26.32 -2.83 13.43
CA LEU A 368 -27.66 -2.31 13.69
C LEU A 368 -28.08 -1.32 12.60
N ASN A 369 -29.39 -1.17 12.40
CA ASN A 369 -29.95 -0.06 11.63
C ASN A 369 -29.80 1.25 12.40
N PHE A 370 -29.53 2.34 11.70
CA PHE A 370 -29.49 3.69 12.25
C PHE A 370 -30.62 4.54 11.61
N PRO A 371 -31.42 5.30 12.39
CA PRO A 371 -31.27 5.61 13.81
C PRO A 371 -32.01 4.68 14.78
N THR A 372 -32.74 3.67 14.30
CA THR A 372 -33.64 2.85 15.14
C THR A 372 -32.92 1.91 16.11
N LEU A 373 -31.64 1.61 15.85
CA LEU A 373 -30.83 0.61 16.55
C LEU A 373 -31.43 -0.81 16.53
N SER A 374 -32.33 -1.09 15.58
CA SER A 374 -32.87 -2.42 15.41
C SER A 374 -31.82 -3.37 14.81
N PRO A 375 -31.82 -4.67 15.17
CA PRO A 375 -30.91 -5.65 14.59
C PRO A 375 -30.96 -5.64 13.06
N LYS A 376 -29.79 -5.60 12.40
CA LYS A 376 -29.67 -5.70 10.94
C LYS A 376 -28.95 -6.97 10.52
N ASP A 377 -27.65 -7.06 10.83
CA ASP A 377 -26.84 -8.23 10.49
C ASP A 377 -26.15 -8.81 11.72
N LYS A 378 -26.43 -10.08 11.99
CA LYS A 378 -25.76 -10.81 13.07
C LYS A 378 -24.26 -10.92 12.81
N PHE A 379 -23.84 -11.11 11.56
CA PHE A 379 -22.45 -11.28 11.17
C PHE A 379 -22.17 -10.57 9.84
N ARG A 380 -21.05 -9.85 9.74
CA ARG A 380 -20.62 -9.14 8.51
C ARG A 380 -19.20 -9.52 8.07
N THR A 381 -18.27 -9.61 9.02
CA THR A 381 -16.87 -9.98 8.79
C THR A 381 -16.23 -10.38 10.11
N VAL A 382 -15.31 -11.35 10.09
CA VAL A 382 -14.54 -11.79 11.26
C VAL A 382 -13.70 -10.66 11.88
N TYR A 383 -13.36 -9.63 11.10
CA TYR A 383 -12.56 -8.49 11.56
C TYR A 383 -13.21 -7.77 12.74
N TYR A 384 -14.55 -7.69 12.77
CA TYR A 384 -15.25 -6.99 13.85
C TYR A 384 -15.10 -7.69 15.20
N ASP A 385 -14.98 -9.02 15.19
CA ASP A 385 -14.75 -9.76 16.43
C ASP A 385 -13.35 -9.43 16.99
N GLY A 386 -12.32 -9.46 16.13
CA GLY A 386 -10.96 -9.08 16.52
C GLY A 386 -10.85 -7.62 16.98
N GLU A 387 -11.44 -6.69 16.24
CA GLU A 387 -11.50 -5.26 16.60
C GLU A 387 -12.16 -5.06 17.98
N ALA A 388 -13.32 -5.69 18.21
CA ALA A 388 -14.07 -5.55 19.46
C ALA A 388 -13.31 -6.15 20.66
N THR A 389 -12.73 -7.34 20.51
CA THR A 389 -11.94 -7.97 21.57
C THR A 389 -10.70 -7.15 21.91
N PHE A 390 -10.02 -6.59 20.90
CA PHE A 390 -8.90 -5.68 21.12
C PHE A 390 -9.33 -4.40 21.87
N ALA A 391 -10.44 -3.77 21.44
CA ALA A 391 -10.98 -2.59 22.10
C ALA A 391 -11.34 -2.83 23.57
N LEU A 392 -11.92 -4.00 23.90
CA LEU A 392 -12.21 -4.40 25.27
C LEU A 392 -10.92 -4.54 26.12
N CYS A 393 -9.85 -5.10 25.56
CA CYS A 393 -8.55 -5.15 26.25
C CYS A 393 -7.98 -3.74 26.50
N ARG A 394 -8.10 -2.82 25.52
CA ARG A 394 -7.68 -1.41 25.70
C ARG A 394 -8.50 -0.71 26.78
N LEU A 395 -9.80 -0.97 26.86
CA LEU A 395 -10.67 -0.43 27.91
C LEU A 395 -10.28 -0.94 29.29
N TYR A 396 -9.96 -2.23 29.43
CA TYR A 396 -9.41 -2.74 30.68
C TYR A 396 -8.11 -2.03 31.06
N GLY A 397 -7.22 -1.82 30.09
CA GLY A 397 -5.99 -1.03 30.28
C GLY A 397 -6.26 0.37 30.83
N LEU A 398 -7.27 1.06 30.29
CA LEU A 398 -7.67 2.42 30.63
C LEU A 398 -8.42 2.56 31.98
N THR A 399 -9.34 1.65 32.27
CA THR A 399 -10.28 1.80 33.40
C THR A 399 -10.03 0.84 34.55
N LYS A 400 -9.34 -0.28 34.30
CA LYS A 400 -9.19 -1.41 35.22
C LYS A 400 -10.50 -2.08 35.66
N ASP A 401 -11.62 -1.77 34.99
CA ASP A 401 -12.90 -2.44 35.23
C ASP A 401 -12.91 -3.83 34.59
N LYS A 402 -13.09 -4.85 35.42
CA LYS A 402 -12.97 -6.26 35.04
C LYS A 402 -13.98 -6.68 33.97
N LYS A 403 -15.13 -6.01 33.86
CA LYS A 403 -16.17 -6.36 32.86
C LYS A 403 -15.62 -6.38 31.42
N TRP A 404 -14.64 -5.52 31.14
CA TRP A 404 -14.00 -5.45 29.83
C TRP A 404 -13.09 -6.65 29.57
N LEU A 405 -12.25 -6.99 30.55
CA LEU A 405 -11.31 -8.11 30.45
C LEU A 405 -12.07 -9.45 30.41
N ASP A 406 -13.11 -9.62 31.22
CA ASP A 406 -13.92 -10.84 31.26
C ASP A 406 -14.61 -11.08 29.90
N ALA A 407 -15.13 -10.03 29.26
CA ALA A 407 -15.72 -10.12 27.92
C ALA A 407 -14.66 -10.44 26.84
N ALA A 408 -13.50 -9.79 26.91
CA ALA A 408 -12.39 -10.05 25.98
C ALA A 408 -11.88 -11.49 26.07
N ALA A 409 -11.70 -12.01 27.29
CA ALA A 409 -11.27 -13.38 27.53
C ALA A 409 -12.26 -14.40 26.96
N LEU A 410 -13.57 -14.20 27.20
CA LEU A 410 -14.60 -15.09 26.67
C LEU A 410 -14.67 -15.07 25.13
N SER A 411 -14.40 -13.92 24.50
CA SER A 411 -14.28 -13.84 23.04
C SER A 411 -13.01 -14.52 22.52
N ALA A 412 -11.88 -14.37 23.21
CA ALA A 412 -10.64 -15.09 22.86
C ALA A 412 -10.79 -16.61 22.99
N ASP A 413 -11.52 -17.10 24.00
CA ASP A 413 -11.87 -18.51 24.13
C ASP A 413 -12.67 -19.01 22.92
N ARG A 414 -13.57 -18.18 22.39
CA ARG A 414 -14.27 -18.47 21.14
C ARG A 414 -13.31 -18.52 19.95
N PHE A 415 -12.35 -17.60 19.83
CA PHE A 415 -11.36 -17.63 18.74
C PHE A 415 -10.62 -18.97 18.68
N ILE A 416 -10.22 -19.48 19.83
CA ILE A 416 -9.55 -20.78 19.96
C ILE A 416 -10.50 -21.91 19.58
N ARG A 417 -11.70 -21.94 20.16
CA ARG A 417 -12.72 -22.98 19.93
C ARG A 417 -13.13 -23.09 18.45
N GLU A 418 -13.25 -21.96 17.77
CA GLU A 418 -13.70 -21.85 16.37
C GLU A 418 -12.54 -21.83 15.35
N ARG A 419 -11.30 -21.96 15.83
CA ARG A 419 -10.07 -21.99 15.03
C ARG A 419 -9.89 -20.76 14.13
N TYR A 420 -9.87 -19.57 14.74
CA TYR A 420 -9.76 -18.31 14.00
C TYR A 420 -8.42 -18.14 13.25
N GLU A 421 -7.39 -18.94 13.55
CA GLU A 421 -6.11 -18.94 12.80
C GLU A 421 -6.30 -19.21 11.29
N LYS A 422 -7.39 -19.86 10.90
CA LYS A 422 -7.74 -20.10 9.48
C LYS A 422 -7.99 -18.81 8.70
N HIS A 423 -8.34 -17.72 9.39
CA HIS A 423 -8.71 -16.45 8.77
C HIS A 423 -7.49 -15.56 8.47
N ARG A 424 -6.34 -15.78 9.13
CA ARG A 424 -5.14 -14.92 9.02
C ARG A 424 -5.45 -13.47 9.37
N ASP A 425 -6.20 -13.27 10.45
CA ASP A 425 -6.68 -11.96 10.81
C ASP A 425 -5.70 -11.23 11.73
N HIS A 426 -5.18 -10.11 11.25
CA HIS A 426 -4.37 -9.16 12.02
C HIS A 426 -5.11 -8.56 13.23
N TRP A 427 -6.43 -8.36 13.18
CA TRP A 427 -7.18 -7.84 14.33
C TRP A 427 -7.24 -8.85 15.48
N VAL A 428 -7.36 -10.13 15.17
CA VAL A 428 -7.19 -11.20 16.15
C VAL A 428 -5.77 -11.18 16.73
N ALA A 429 -4.74 -10.93 15.92
CA ALA A 429 -3.38 -10.80 16.43
C ALA A 429 -3.23 -9.62 17.41
N TYR A 430 -3.78 -8.44 17.09
CA TYR A 430 -3.83 -7.30 18.01
C TYR A 430 -4.55 -7.66 19.32
N ALA A 431 -5.72 -8.30 19.23
CA ALA A 431 -6.49 -8.73 20.38
C ALA A 431 -5.70 -9.69 21.28
N MET A 432 -5.08 -10.73 20.71
CA MET A 432 -4.29 -11.70 21.48
C MET A 432 -3.03 -11.09 22.08
N ASN A 433 -2.32 -10.22 21.35
CA ASN A 433 -1.12 -9.54 21.86
C ASN A 433 -1.45 -8.62 23.04
N GLU A 434 -2.57 -7.91 22.99
CA GLU A 434 -3.03 -7.04 24.07
C GLU A 434 -3.57 -7.85 25.27
N LEU A 435 -4.41 -8.86 25.02
CA LEU A 435 -5.00 -9.71 26.06
C LEU A 435 -3.92 -10.37 26.93
N THR A 436 -2.87 -10.88 26.29
CA THR A 436 -1.76 -11.58 26.94
C THR A 436 -0.85 -10.65 27.75
N MET A 437 -1.08 -9.33 27.77
CA MET A 437 -0.47 -8.44 28.77
C MET A 437 -1.14 -8.59 30.14
N TYR A 438 -2.39 -9.06 30.17
CA TYR A 438 -3.19 -9.18 31.37
C TYR A 438 -3.44 -10.66 31.75
N LEU A 439 -3.57 -11.54 30.76
CA LEU A 439 -3.82 -12.98 30.92
C LEU A 439 -2.79 -13.80 30.15
N GLN A 440 -1.73 -14.21 30.83
CA GLN A 440 -0.61 -14.97 30.25
C GLN A 440 -0.85 -16.49 30.27
N GLU A 441 -2.09 -16.91 30.01
CA GLU A 441 -2.43 -18.34 29.98
C GLU A 441 -1.89 -19.01 28.70
N GLU A 442 -1.37 -20.23 28.85
CA GLU A 442 -0.74 -21.01 27.78
C GLU A 442 -1.61 -21.07 26.52
N LYS A 443 -2.93 -21.31 26.66
CA LYS A 443 -3.87 -21.39 25.53
C LYS A 443 -3.90 -20.12 24.68
N TYR A 444 -3.75 -18.95 25.28
CA TYR A 444 -3.78 -17.66 24.59
C TYR A 444 -2.46 -17.36 23.89
N LEU A 445 -1.34 -17.67 24.57
CA LEU A 445 0.01 -17.54 24.00
C LEU A 445 0.17 -18.44 22.78
N SER A 446 -0.20 -19.72 22.92
CA SER A 446 -0.11 -20.72 21.87
C SER A 446 -0.99 -20.38 20.67
N PHE A 447 -2.24 -19.95 20.89
CA PHE A 447 -3.11 -19.50 19.80
C PHE A 447 -2.59 -18.25 19.10
N GLY A 448 -2.06 -17.27 19.85
CA GLY A 448 -1.51 -16.05 19.29
C GLY A 448 -0.32 -16.28 18.34
N LEU A 449 0.57 -17.22 18.68
CA LEU A 449 1.65 -17.66 17.79
C LEU A 449 1.11 -18.41 16.57
N LYS A 450 0.17 -19.33 16.79
CA LYS A 450 -0.43 -20.18 15.75
C LYS A 450 -1.15 -19.37 14.66
N ASN A 451 -1.76 -18.23 15.01
CA ASN A 451 -2.46 -17.34 14.07
C ASN A 451 -1.58 -16.94 12.87
N ALA A 452 -0.30 -16.66 13.12
CA ALA A 452 0.66 -16.37 12.06
C ALA A 452 1.35 -17.64 11.54
N ASP A 453 1.87 -18.49 12.43
CA ASP A 453 2.77 -19.58 12.09
C ASP A 453 2.16 -20.51 11.03
N VAL A 454 0.94 -21.03 11.22
CA VAL A 454 0.35 -22.01 10.29
C VAL A 454 0.09 -21.46 8.89
N ASN A 455 0.18 -20.14 8.71
CA ASN A 455 -0.08 -19.44 7.46
C ASN A 455 1.17 -18.89 6.78
N LEU A 456 2.37 -19.08 7.35
CA LEU A 456 3.61 -18.48 6.87
C LEU A 456 3.88 -18.71 5.38
N ASP A 457 3.71 -19.94 4.89
CA ASP A 457 3.99 -20.27 3.49
C ASP A 457 3.04 -19.55 2.53
N ARG A 458 1.77 -19.39 2.92
CA ARG A 458 0.79 -18.65 2.14
C ARG A 458 1.08 -17.14 2.16
N ILE A 459 1.42 -16.60 3.32
CA ILE A 459 1.75 -15.18 3.48
C ILE A 459 2.99 -14.85 2.66
N TYR A 460 4.04 -15.68 2.76
CA TYR A 460 5.28 -15.53 2.00
C TYR A 460 5.02 -15.53 0.50
N LYS A 461 4.22 -16.48 -0.01
CA LYS A 461 3.95 -16.63 -1.45
C LYS A 461 2.90 -15.64 -2.00
N GLN A 462 2.35 -14.75 -1.19
CA GLN A 462 1.34 -13.80 -1.65
C GLN A 462 1.92 -12.82 -2.67
N ASP A 463 1.46 -12.90 -3.91
CA ASP A 463 1.95 -12.14 -5.07
C ASP A 463 1.37 -10.72 -5.20
N THR A 464 0.50 -10.33 -4.29
CA THR A 464 0.02 -8.96 -4.11
C THR A 464 0.62 -8.35 -2.85
N THR A 465 0.59 -7.02 -2.73
CA THR A 465 1.09 -6.33 -1.53
C THR A 465 0.36 -6.75 -0.25
N TYR A 466 -0.94 -7.02 -0.31
CA TYR A 466 -1.80 -7.48 0.81
C TYR A 466 -1.39 -6.93 2.18
N HIS A 467 -1.79 -5.69 2.44
CA HIS A 467 -1.21 -4.83 3.48
C HIS A 467 -1.36 -5.34 4.93
N THR A 468 -2.37 -6.16 5.23
CA THR A 468 -2.61 -6.64 6.60
C THR A 468 -1.68 -7.79 7.03
N TYR A 469 -0.97 -8.43 6.09
CA TYR A 469 -0.09 -9.56 6.44
C TYR A 469 1.15 -9.13 7.22
N LEU A 470 1.75 -7.99 6.89
CA LEU A 470 2.89 -7.50 7.66
C LEU A 470 2.45 -7.05 9.07
N GLU A 471 1.27 -6.44 9.22
CA GLU A 471 0.70 -6.13 10.55
C GLU A 471 0.53 -7.40 11.39
N LEU A 472 -0.11 -8.43 10.84
CA LEU A 472 -0.27 -9.73 11.50
C LEU A 472 1.09 -10.25 12.02
N LEU A 473 2.10 -10.28 11.15
CA LEU A 473 3.41 -10.81 11.50
C LEU A 473 4.11 -9.94 12.57
N CYS A 474 4.13 -8.61 12.42
CA CYS A 474 4.81 -7.75 13.37
C CYS A 474 4.15 -7.76 14.76
N VAL A 475 2.81 -7.84 14.83
CA VAL A 475 2.09 -7.95 16.10
C VAL A 475 2.32 -9.32 16.76
N THR A 476 2.33 -10.41 15.98
CA THR A 476 2.72 -11.72 16.51
C THR A 476 4.18 -11.73 16.98
N PHE A 477 5.07 -10.93 16.38
CA PHE A 477 6.45 -10.82 16.84
C PHE A 477 6.54 -10.16 18.22
N GLU A 478 5.69 -9.18 18.53
CA GLU A 478 5.64 -8.59 19.88
C GLU A 478 5.23 -9.64 20.94
N LEU A 479 4.26 -10.50 20.62
CA LEU A 479 3.88 -11.62 21.48
C LEU A 479 5.03 -12.63 21.64
N TYR A 480 5.65 -13.05 20.53
CA TYR A 480 6.79 -13.96 20.53
C TYR A 480 7.94 -13.41 21.38
N SER A 481 8.33 -12.15 21.16
CA SER A 481 9.37 -11.46 21.90
C SER A 481 9.06 -11.42 23.41
N ARG A 482 7.81 -11.17 23.79
CA ARG A 482 7.39 -11.19 25.20
C ARG A 482 7.50 -12.57 25.83
N ILE A 483 7.06 -13.63 25.13
CA ILE A 483 7.14 -15.01 25.60
C ILE A 483 8.60 -15.37 25.90
N VAL A 484 9.51 -15.08 24.96
CA VAL A 484 10.93 -15.38 25.09
C VAL A 484 11.59 -14.54 26.19
N GLU A 485 11.37 -13.22 26.21
CA GLU A 485 12.02 -12.30 27.16
C GLU A 485 11.60 -12.53 28.61
N GLN A 486 10.35 -12.95 28.84
CA GLN A 486 9.82 -13.20 30.18
C GLN A 486 9.88 -14.66 30.60
N GLY A 487 10.30 -15.58 29.71
CA GLY A 487 10.30 -17.02 29.99
C GLY A 487 8.91 -17.59 30.26
N LEU A 488 7.89 -17.13 29.51
CA LEU A 488 6.52 -17.59 29.69
C LEU A 488 6.35 -19.03 29.20
N GLU A 489 5.56 -19.82 29.93
CA GLU A 489 5.23 -21.19 29.53
C GLU A 489 4.31 -21.18 28.30
N CYS A 490 4.85 -21.60 27.16
CA CYS A 490 4.11 -21.72 25.89
C CYS A 490 4.60 -22.95 25.12
N SER A 491 3.84 -24.04 25.18
CA SER A 491 4.23 -25.31 24.55
C SER A 491 4.40 -25.19 23.03
N TYR A 492 3.63 -24.30 22.39
CA TYR A 492 3.70 -24.07 20.95
C TYR A 492 5.05 -23.46 20.50
N LEU A 493 5.83 -22.87 21.42
CA LEU A 493 7.10 -22.23 21.08
C LEU A 493 8.12 -23.22 20.49
N GLU A 494 8.12 -24.48 20.94
CA GLU A 494 9.05 -25.53 20.46
C GLU A 494 8.86 -25.88 18.98
N GLN A 495 7.63 -25.77 18.47
CA GLN A 495 7.29 -26.03 17.08
C GLN A 495 7.19 -24.75 16.23
N PHE A 496 7.35 -23.58 16.84
CA PHE A 496 7.22 -22.29 16.16
C PHE A 496 8.40 -22.08 15.20
N ARG A 497 8.09 -21.84 13.92
CA ARG A 497 9.10 -21.70 12.86
C ARG A 497 9.74 -20.30 12.87
N ALA A 498 10.50 -19.97 13.91
CA ALA A 498 11.03 -18.63 14.17
C ALA A 498 11.86 -18.06 13.00
N GLN A 499 12.75 -18.86 12.41
CA GLN A 499 13.54 -18.44 11.24
C GLN A 499 12.64 -18.08 10.06
N LYS A 500 11.73 -18.98 9.68
CA LYS A 500 10.78 -18.75 8.58
C LYS A 500 9.88 -17.53 8.86
N PHE A 501 9.49 -17.33 10.11
CA PHE A 501 8.67 -16.20 10.55
C PHE A 501 9.39 -14.87 10.32
N VAL A 502 10.64 -14.75 10.78
CA VAL A 502 11.45 -13.54 10.57
C VAL A 502 11.76 -13.29 9.10
N GLU A 503 12.14 -14.34 8.34
CA GLU A 503 12.32 -14.23 6.89
C GLU A 503 11.06 -13.72 6.19
N THR A 504 9.89 -14.19 6.62
CA THR A 504 8.60 -13.76 6.08
C THR A 504 8.31 -12.30 6.41
N ILE A 505 8.63 -11.81 7.62
CA ILE A 505 8.50 -10.39 7.98
C ILE A 505 9.32 -9.52 7.03
N TYR A 506 10.61 -9.82 6.85
CA TYR A 506 11.48 -9.04 5.96
C TYR A 506 11.05 -9.12 4.50
N HIS A 507 10.65 -10.31 4.04
CA HIS A 507 10.14 -10.48 2.69
C HIS A 507 8.89 -9.63 2.45
N ARG A 508 7.91 -9.64 3.38
CA ARG A 508 6.69 -8.83 3.25
C ARG A 508 6.95 -7.34 3.35
N ALA A 509 7.88 -6.91 4.21
CA ALA A 509 8.28 -5.52 4.35
C ALA A 509 8.81 -4.92 3.02
N ASP A 510 9.71 -5.62 2.33
CA ASP A 510 10.16 -5.21 1.00
C ASP A 510 9.05 -5.36 -0.05
N TYR A 511 8.35 -6.51 -0.08
CA TYR A 511 7.38 -6.79 -1.13
C TYR A 511 6.20 -5.82 -1.17
N MET A 512 5.79 -5.30 -0.02
CA MET A 512 4.73 -4.30 0.09
C MET A 512 5.06 -2.97 -0.62
N LEU A 513 6.35 -2.67 -0.84
CA LEU A 513 6.78 -1.50 -1.60
C LEU A 513 6.33 -1.51 -3.07
N ASN A 514 5.89 -2.66 -3.60
CA ASN A 514 5.28 -2.74 -4.92
C ASN A 514 3.95 -1.98 -5.06
N GLY A 515 3.36 -1.55 -3.94
CA GLY A 515 2.19 -0.69 -3.90
C GLY A 515 2.50 0.73 -3.44
N TYR A 516 3.75 1.06 -3.13
CA TYR A 516 4.15 2.38 -2.67
C TYR A 516 4.28 3.34 -3.85
N GLY A 517 3.79 4.57 -3.67
CA GLY A 517 3.79 5.64 -4.66
C GLY A 517 5.16 6.24 -4.88
N TYR A 518 6.09 5.46 -5.44
CA TYR A 518 7.38 5.96 -5.91
C TYR A 518 7.25 6.85 -7.15
N PRO A 519 8.09 7.89 -7.32
CA PRO A 519 8.12 8.72 -8.53
C PRO A 519 8.11 7.95 -9.85
N GLU A 520 8.96 6.92 -9.98
CA GLU A 520 9.09 6.09 -11.18
C GLU A 520 7.83 5.29 -11.54
N LEU A 521 6.94 5.07 -10.57
CA LEU A 521 5.65 4.40 -10.76
C LEU A 521 4.53 5.42 -10.99
N VAL A 522 4.44 6.44 -10.13
CA VAL A 522 3.31 7.39 -10.16
C VAL A 522 3.38 8.37 -11.31
N MET A 523 4.55 8.56 -11.93
CA MET A 523 4.70 9.43 -13.11
C MET A 523 3.76 9.04 -14.26
N TYR A 524 3.30 7.80 -14.34
CA TYR A 524 2.35 7.34 -15.38
C TYR A 524 0.87 7.51 -15.00
N LEU A 525 0.56 7.94 -13.77
CA LEU A 525 -0.81 8.20 -13.30
C LEU A 525 -1.30 9.56 -13.79
N ARG A 526 -2.58 9.89 -13.58
CA ARG A 526 -3.17 11.12 -14.16
C ARG A 526 -2.53 12.41 -13.63
N TYR A 527 -2.34 12.48 -12.31
CA TYR A 527 -1.68 13.59 -11.60
C TYR A 527 -0.66 13.00 -10.62
N PRO A 528 0.61 12.86 -11.02
CA PRO A 528 1.61 12.10 -10.26
C PRO A 528 1.84 12.58 -8.82
N ASN A 529 1.88 13.89 -8.59
CA ASN A 529 2.03 14.50 -7.25
C ASN A 529 0.95 14.05 -6.26
N THR A 530 -0.28 13.81 -6.73
CA THR A 530 -1.41 13.36 -5.89
C THR A 530 -1.33 11.92 -5.43
N ALA A 531 -0.39 11.12 -5.97
CA ALA A 531 -0.20 9.72 -5.61
C ALA A 531 1.16 9.46 -4.93
N LEU A 532 2.06 10.46 -4.91
CA LEU A 532 3.39 10.35 -4.34
C LEU A 532 3.32 10.03 -2.85
N GLY A 533 4.10 9.05 -2.40
CA GLY A 533 4.16 8.65 -0.99
C GLY A 533 2.93 7.90 -0.46
N GLY A 534 1.84 7.83 -1.22
CA GLY A 534 0.68 7.02 -0.87
C GLY A 534 0.86 5.54 -1.20
N PHE A 535 -0.16 4.73 -0.96
CA PHE A 535 -0.19 3.33 -1.34
C PHE A 535 -1.41 2.99 -2.20
N PHE A 536 -1.22 2.14 -3.20
CA PHE A 536 -2.29 1.66 -4.08
C PHE A 536 -2.45 0.13 -4.05
N VAL A 537 -3.71 -0.30 -4.15
CA VAL A 537 -4.06 -1.69 -4.43
C VAL A 537 -4.15 -1.87 -5.94
N ARG A 538 -3.05 -2.37 -6.51
CA ARG A 538 -2.87 -2.42 -7.96
C ARG A 538 -3.98 -3.18 -8.70
N HIS A 539 -4.33 -4.37 -8.23
CA HIS A 539 -5.35 -5.25 -8.85
C HIS A 539 -6.80 -4.80 -8.65
N ASP A 540 -7.01 -3.72 -7.90
CA ASP A 540 -8.28 -2.99 -7.82
C ASP A 540 -8.13 -1.65 -8.55
N GLY A 541 -7.54 -1.68 -9.74
CA GLY A 541 -7.42 -0.49 -10.57
C GLY A 541 -6.56 0.63 -9.97
N PHE A 542 -5.50 0.27 -9.24
CA PHE A 542 -4.63 1.17 -8.48
C PHE A 542 -5.36 1.98 -7.39
N ARG A 543 -6.47 1.46 -6.84
CA ARG A 543 -7.23 2.14 -5.79
C ARG A 543 -6.29 2.64 -4.68
N MET A 544 -6.39 3.93 -4.35
CA MET A 544 -5.76 4.55 -3.19
C MET A 544 -6.86 5.00 -2.25
N ARG A 545 -7.00 4.35 -1.10
CA ARG A 545 -8.03 4.64 -0.10
C ARG A 545 -7.38 4.79 1.26
N ILE A 546 -7.93 5.65 2.10
CA ILE A 546 -7.33 6.00 3.40
C ILE A 546 -7.02 4.77 4.27
N ASP A 547 -7.86 3.73 4.24
CA ASP A 547 -7.65 2.49 5.00
C ASP A 547 -6.60 1.57 4.37
N ASP A 548 -6.44 1.57 3.05
CA ASP A 548 -5.32 0.85 2.44
C ASP A 548 -4.02 1.42 3.03
N ILE A 549 -3.87 2.75 2.99
CA ILE A 549 -2.68 3.46 3.47
C ILE A 549 -2.50 3.35 4.98
N GLN A 550 -3.60 3.34 5.74
CA GLN A 550 -3.62 3.09 7.17
C GLN A 550 -2.90 1.80 7.52
N HIS A 551 -3.28 0.68 6.88
CA HIS A 551 -2.68 -0.62 7.14
C HIS A 551 -1.19 -0.66 6.76
N PHE A 552 -0.79 -0.06 5.63
CA PHE A 552 0.64 0.06 5.28
C PHE A 552 1.43 0.84 6.35
N CYS A 553 0.91 2.00 6.78
CA CYS A 553 1.57 2.81 7.81
C CYS A 553 1.67 2.08 9.15
N GLY A 554 0.61 1.40 9.57
CA GLY A 554 0.59 0.60 10.80
C GLY A 554 1.62 -0.52 10.78
N ALA A 555 1.70 -1.24 9.66
CA ALA A 555 2.66 -2.32 9.46
C ALA A 555 4.11 -1.83 9.56
N TYR A 556 4.46 -0.77 8.82
CA TYR A 556 5.82 -0.24 8.83
C TYR A 556 6.19 0.41 10.17
N TYR A 557 5.23 1.04 10.85
CA TYR A 557 5.44 1.55 12.22
C TYR A 557 5.76 0.41 13.20
N SER A 558 5.02 -0.70 13.15
CA SER A 558 5.29 -1.87 14.00
C SER A 558 6.64 -2.52 13.65
N PHE A 559 6.97 -2.66 12.36
CA PHE A 559 8.28 -3.13 11.93
C PHE A 559 9.41 -2.23 12.46
N TYR A 560 9.31 -0.91 12.28
CA TYR A 560 10.31 0.07 12.72
C TYR A 560 10.57 -0.04 14.22
N ARG A 561 9.50 -0.08 15.05
CA ARG A 561 9.62 -0.19 16.51
C ARG A 561 10.29 -1.48 16.97
N ASN A 562 10.12 -2.55 16.21
CA ASN A 562 10.63 -3.87 16.55
C ASN A 562 11.95 -4.20 15.83
N TYR A 563 12.46 -3.31 14.97
CA TYR A 563 13.57 -3.59 14.05
C TYR A 563 14.81 -4.14 14.77
N GLY A 564 15.26 -3.49 15.84
CA GLY A 564 16.45 -3.93 16.57
C GLY A 564 16.35 -5.37 17.11
N LYS A 565 15.17 -5.74 17.64
CA LYS A 565 14.91 -7.10 18.14
C LYS A 565 14.77 -8.10 16.98
N LEU A 566 14.06 -7.72 15.93
CA LEU A 566 13.89 -8.53 14.71
C LEU A 566 15.25 -8.84 14.08
N GLU A 567 16.13 -7.84 14.01
CA GLU A 567 17.45 -7.96 13.43
C GLU A 567 18.38 -8.82 14.30
N ALA A 568 18.33 -8.66 15.62
CA ALA A 568 19.07 -9.52 16.54
C ALA A 568 18.66 -11.00 16.37
N LEU A 569 17.35 -11.27 16.30
CA LEU A 569 16.83 -12.62 16.08
C LEU A 569 17.18 -13.15 14.68
N ARG A 570 17.09 -12.33 13.63
CA ARG A 570 17.51 -12.74 12.28
C ARG A 570 18.97 -13.19 12.26
N ASN A 571 19.83 -12.43 12.92
CA ASN A 571 21.27 -12.69 12.97
C ASN A 571 21.65 -13.89 13.84
N SER A 572 20.80 -14.35 14.77
CA SER A 572 21.08 -15.57 15.51
C SER A 572 20.99 -16.82 14.62
N PHE A 573 20.14 -16.82 13.60
CA PHE A 573 20.00 -17.95 12.66
C PHE A 573 21.12 -18.03 11.61
N SER A 574 21.90 -16.95 11.42
CA SER A 574 23.05 -16.95 10.49
C SER A 574 24.36 -17.36 11.15
N LYS A 575 24.35 -17.57 12.48
CA LYS A 575 25.49 -18.00 13.29
C LYS A 575 25.43 -19.49 13.64
N GLU A 576 24.35 -20.16 13.28
CA GLU A 576 24.18 -21.61 13.27
C GLU A 576 24.39 -22.11 11.83
#